data_AF-A0A942C1W9-F1
#
_entry.id   AF-A0A942C1W9-F1
#
_cell.length_a   1.000
_cell.length_b   1.000
_cell.length_c   1.000
_cell.angle_alpha   90.00
_cell.angle_beta   90.00
_cell.angle_gamma   90.00
#
_symmetry.space_group_name_H-M   'P 1'
#
loop_
_entity.id
_entity.type
_entity.pdbx_description
1 polymer ?
#
loop_
_entity_poly.entity_id
_entity_poly.type
_entity_poly.pdbx_seq_one_letter_code
_entity_poly.pdbx_strand_id
1 'polypeptide(L)'
;MLEELQRAGCQVEFLDRPMSQDPHDQLLLQIRGAMAEYERTLIAECMRRGRLAKLRAGLLLPWTRPYGYRLDSQHPRDPAGVRLEEAEAAVVAEIFAWYLEPGCSLFGLVRQLQARNILSPSGRAFWSTATLRGILTNPAYTGQVYAGRMHYRPSKVRRSATNPIGQHHDSVEWLPREQWLP
;
A
#
# COMPACT_ATOMS: atom_id res chain seq x y z
N MET A 1 20.79 -7.37 18.04
CA MET A 1 21.32 -8.16 16.89
C MET A 1 22.63 -8.87 17.20
N LEU A 2 23.76 -8.19 17.47
CA LEU A 2 25.03 -8.90 17.75
C LEU A 2 24.98 -9.73 19.04
N GLU A 3 24.48 -9.14 20.13
CA GLU A 3 24.30 -9.83 21.41
C GLU A 3 23.30 -11.00 21.31
N GLU A 4 22.31 -10.91 20.42
CA GLU A 4 21.34 -11.99 20.20
C GLU A 4 21.99 -13.17 19.46
N LEU A 5 22.83 -12.89 18.46
CA LEU A 5 23.60 -13.92 17.74
C LEU A 5 24.61 -14.60 18.66
N GLN A 6 25.29 -13.84 19.52
CA GLN A 6 26.22 -14.40 20.50
C GLN A 6 25.49 -15.20 21.59
N ARG A 7 24.34 -14.73 22.10
CA ARG A 7 23.50 -15.52 23.02
C ARG A 7 22.96 -16.81 22.40
N ALA A 8 22.77 -16.83 21.08
CA ALA A 8 22.39 -18.02 20.32
C ALA A 8 23.58 -18.95 20.00
N GLY A 9 24.79 -18.63 20.45
CA GLY A 9 25.99 -19.44 20.24
C GLY A 9 26.61 -19.29 18.84
N CYS A 10 26.19 -18.31 18.05
CA CYS A 10 26.77 -18.05 16.73
C CYS A 10 28.11 -17.31 16.87
N GLN A 11 29.15 -17.85 16.23
CA GLN A 11 30.43 -17.16 16.05
C GLN A 11 30.29 -16.07 14.99
N VAL A 12 30.64 -14.83 15.33
CA VAL A 12 30.61 -13.69 14.41
C VAL A 12 32.05 -13.33 14.08
N GLU A 13 32.42 -13.48 12.80
CA GLU A 13 33.75 -13.12 12.29
C GLU A 13 33.64 -11.87 11.41
N PHE A 14 34.46 -10.86 11.71
CA PHE A 14 34.52 -9.61 10.95
C PHE A 14 35.70 -9.67 9.97
N LEU A 15 35.39 -9.63 8.68
CA LEU A 15 36.39 -9.74 7.61
C LEU A 15 37.24 -8.46 7.46
N ASP A 16 36.63 -7.29 7.66
CA ASP A 16 37.30 -5.99 7.45
C ASP A 16 38.21 -5.57 8.61
N ARG A 17 37.97 -6.09 9.82
CA ARG A 17 38.83 -5.86 10.98
C ARG A 17 38.67 -7.01 11.98
N PRO A 18 39.73 -7.80 12.28
CA PRO A 18 39.65 -8.82 13.31
C PRO A 18 39.35 -8.16 14.64
N MET A 19 38.27 -8.57 15.31
CA MET A 19 37.91 -8.06 16.62
C MET A 19 38.88 -8.61 17.66
N SER A 20 39.66 -7.73 18.29
CA SER A 20 40.29 -8.07 19.56
C SER A 20 39.21 -8.16 20.64
N GLN A 21 39.43 -8.97 21.69
CA GLN A 21 38.59 -8.95 22.89
C GLN A 21 38.84 -7.70 23.76
N ASP A 22 39.55 -6.71 23.22
CA ASP A 22 39.82 -5.43 23.87
C ASP A 22 38.52 -4.63 24.07
N PRO A 23 38.21 -4.18 25.30
CA PRO A 23 37.11 -3.27 25.59
C PRO A 23 37.04 -2.04 24.66
N HIS A 24 38.18 -1.53 24.17
CA HIS A 24 38.21 -0.39 23.25
C HIS A 24 37.59 -0.72 21.87
N ASP A 25 37.85 -1.91 21.33
CA ASP A 25 37.30 -2.35 20.05
C ASP A 25 35.80 -2.62 20.16
N GLN A 26 35.35 -3.17 21.30
CA GLN A 26 33.94 -3.38 21.59
C GLN A 26 33.17 -2.06 21.68
N LEU A 27 33.72 -1.05 22.35
CA LEU A 27 33.12 0.28 22.42
C LEU A 27 33.03 0.94 21.04
N LEU A 28 34.08 0.85 20.23
CA LEU A 28 34.07 1.40 18.88
C LEU A 28 33.01 0.74 18.00
N LEU A 29 32.82 -0.57 18.12
CA LEU A 29 31.75 -1.30 17.42
C LEU A 29 30.36 -0.81 17.84
N GLN A 30 30.12 -0.64 19.15
CA GLN A 30 28.86 -0.13 19.66
C GLN A 30 28.57 1.28 19.14
N ILE A 31 29.56 2.17 19.15
CA ILE A 31 29.43 3.54 18.61
C ILE A 31 29.09 3.49 17.12
N ARG A 32 29.78 2.66 16.34
CA ARG A 32 29.50 2.50 14.90
C ARG A 32 28.11 1.92 14.65
N GLY A 33 27.68 0.95 15.45
CA GLY A 33 26.34 0.39 15.39
C GLY A 33 25.27 1.47 15.64
N ALA A 34 25.45 2.27 16.70
CA ALA A 34 24.56 3.38 17.01
C ALA A 34 24.55 4.45 15.90
N MET A 35 25.71 4.79 15.34
CA MET A 35 25.80 5.72 14.20
C MET A 35 25.09 5.17 12.96
N ALA A 36 25.27 3.89 12.64
CA ALA A 36 24.61 3.26 11.49
C ALA A 36 23.08 3.23 11.65
N GLU A 37 22.57 2.96 12.85
CA GLU A 37 21.13 3.04 13.14
C GLU A 37 20.59 4.47 13.01
N TYR A 38 21.36 5.46 13.46
CA TYR A 38 21.03 6.87 13.32
C TYR A 38 20.98 7.31 11.85
N GLU A 39 22.00 6.98 11.06
CA GLU A 39 22.05 7.26 9.62
C GLU A 39 20.89 6.60 8.87
N ARG A 40 20.60 5.34 9.18
CA ARG A 40 19.44 4.62 8.62
C ARG A 40 18.14 5.37 8.92
N THR A 41 17.98 5.88 10.13
CA THR A 41 16.80 6.65 10.54
C THR A 41 16.70 7.97 9.79
N LEU A 42 17.82 8.68 9.61
CA LEU A 42 17.88 9.90 8.81
C LEU A 42 17.52 9.67 7.34
N ILE A 43 18.10 8.65 6.71
CA ILE A 43 17.80 8.29 5.32
C ILE A 43 16.31 7.96 5.17
N ALA A 44 15.76 7.14 6.07
CA ALA A 44 14.35 6.79 6.06
C ALA A 44 13.45 8.04 6.15
N GLU A 45 13.81 8.99 7.00
CA GLU A 45 13.08 10.24 7.16
C GLU A 45 13.17 11.15 5.92
N CYS A 46 14.38 11.30 5.35
CA CYS A 46 14.59 12.04 4.10
C CYS A 46 13.79 11.45 2.94
N MET A 47 13.81 10.12 2.78
CA MET A 47 13.04 9.41 1.75
C MET A 47 11.54 9.58 1.95
N ARG A 48 11.06 9.52 3.21
CA ARG A 48 9.65 9.76 3.55
C ARG A 48 9.22 11.17 3.15
N ARG A 49 10.00 12.19 3.53
CA ARG A 49 9.73 13.60 3.20
C ARG A 49 9.74 13.84 1.70
N GLY A 50 10.76 13.36 0.99
CA GLY A 50 10.87 13.50 -0.46
C GLY A 50 9.69 12.85 -1.21
N ARG A 51 9.28 11.65 -0.77
CA ARG A 51 8.08 10.99 -1.32
C ARG A 51 6.82 11.80 -1.06
N LEU A 52 6.63 12.31 0.16
CA LEU A 52 5.46 13.11 0.52
C LEU A 52 5.38 14.42 -0.28
N ALA A 53 6.52 15.07 -0.49
CA ALA A 53 6.62 16.27 -1.32
C ALA A 53 6.22 15.98 -2.78
N LYS A 54 6.70 14.88 -3.37
CA LYS A 54 6.34 14.48 -4.74
C LYS A 54 4.85 14.13 -4.89
N LEU A 55 4.27 13.44 -3.90
CA LEU A 55 2.83 13.15 -3.88
C LEU A 55 2.02 14.46 -3.89
N ARG A 56 2.31 15.38 -2.95
CA ARG A 56 1.61 16.69 -2.86
C ARG A 56 1.76 17.56 -4.10
N ALA A 57 2.88 17.43 -4.81
CA ALA A 57 3.13 18.15 -6.06
C ALA A 57 2.47 17.47 -7.27
N GLY A 58 1.76 16.34 -7.09
CA GLY A 58 1.17 15.58 -8.18
C GLY A 58 2.19 14.91 -9.11
N LEU A 59 3.46 14.83 -8.71
CA LEU A 59 4.56 14.26 -9.53
C LEU A 59 4.71 12.74 -9.34
N LEU A 60 3.90 12.15 -8.47
CA LEU A 60 4.00 10.75 -8.11
C LEU A 60 2.62 10.22 -7.76
N LEU A 61 2.21 9.12 -8.39
CA LEU A 61 0.96 8.45 -8.07
C LEU A 61 1.08 7.56 -6.83
N PRO A 62 -0.03 7.29 -6.11
CA PRO A 62 -0.12 6.16 -5.20
C PRO A 62 0.10 4.84 -5.94
N TRP A 63 0.45 3.78 -5.20
CA TRP A 63 0.59 2.43 -5.78
C TRP A 63 -0.73 1.82 -6.26
N THR A 64 -1.87 2.39 -5.83
CA THR A 64 -3.18 1.89 -6.20
C THR A 64 -3.52 2.31 -7.62
N ARG A 65 -3.78 1.33 -8.48
CA ARG A 65 -4.30 1.54 -9.84
C ARG A 65 -5.82 1.33 -9.86
N PRO A 66 -6.62 2.35 -10.21
CA PRO A 66 -8.05 2.17 -10.45
C PRO A 66 -8.32 1.26 -11.66
N TYR A 67 -9.38 0.46 -11.60
CA TYR A 67 -9.82 -0.37 -12.74
C TYR A 67 -10.26 0.53 -13.90
N GLY A 68 -10.02 0.14 -15.16
CA GLY A 68 -10.21 1.05 -16.30
C GLY A 68 -8.97 1.87 -16.68
N TYR A 69 -7.90 1.81 -15.87
CA TYR A 69 -6.66 2.52 -16.14
C TYR A 69 -5.46 1.56 -16.28
N ARG A 70 -4.54 1.96 -17.16
CA ARG A 70 -3.21 1.36 -17.33
C ARG A 70 -2.15 2.37 -16.92
N LEU A 71 -1.06 1.83 -16.37
CA LEU A 71 0.12 2.57 -15.95
C LEU A 71 1.30 2.09 -16.79
N ASP A 72 2.27 2.95 -17.04
CA ASP A 72 3.52 2.55 -17.70
C ASP A 72 4.24 1.47 -16.86
N SER A 73 4.59 0.36 -17.48
CA SER A 73 5.34 -0.73 -16.83
C SER A 73 6.72 -0.31 -16.30
N GLN A 74 7.40 0.63 -16.97
CA GLN A 74 8.72 1.12 -16.57
C GLN A 74 8.60 2.21 -15.50
N HIS A 75 7.54 3.02 -15.60
CA HIS A 75 7.29 4.15 -14.69
C HIS A 75 5.86 4.10 -14.12
N PRO A 76 5.50 3.07 -13.33
CA PRO A 76 4.11 2.82 -12.93
C PRO A 76 3.52 3.89 -12.01
N ARG A 77 4.33 4.83 -11.53
CA ARG A 77 3.90 5.90 -10.64
C ARG A 77 4.03 7.27 -11.28
N ASP A 78 4.41 7.33 -12.55
CA ASP A 78 4.43 8.57 -13.31
C ASP A 78 3.02 8.89 -13.81
N PRO A 79 2.44 10.04 -13.42
CA PRO A 79 1.16 10.50 -13.95
C PRO A 79 1.12 10.60 -15.48
N ALA A 80 2.26 10.91 -16.14
CA ALA A 80 2.33 11.04 -17.59
C ALA A 80 2.13 9.70 -18.32
N GLY A 81 2.37 8.58 -17.63
CA GLY A 81 2.20 7.22 -18.14
C GLY A 81 0.79 6.65 -17.99
N VAL A 82 -0.17 7.41 -17.44
CA VAL A 82 -1.54 6.93 -17.23
C VAL A 82 -2.30 6.90 -18.56
N ARG A 83 -2.94 5.76 -18.85
CA ARG A 83 -3.78 5.56 -20.04
C ARG A 83 -5.09 4.90 -19.65
N LEU A 84 -6.13 5.08 -20.45
CA LEU A 84 -7.38 4.33 -20.29
C LEU A 84 -7.25 2.97 -20.97
N GLU A 85 -7.81 1.96 -20.34
CA GLU A 85 -8.14 0.69 -21.00
C GLU A 85 -9.60 0.79 -21.43
N GLU A 86 -9.84 1.05 -22.71
CA GLU A 86 -11.18 1.41 -23.22
C GLU A 86 -12.26 0.38 -22.84
N ALA A 87 -11.95 -0.91 -22.92
CA ALA A 87 -12.89 -1.97 -22.58
C ALA A 87 -13.25 -1.96 -21.08
N GLU A 88 -12.26 -1.81 -20.20
CA GLU A 88 -12.49 -1.73 -18.75
C GLU A 88 -13.16 -0.40 -18.36
N ALA A 89 -12.81 0.70 -19.02
CA ALA A 89 -13.40 2.02 -18.80
C ALA A 89 -14.88 2.05 -19.20
N ALA A 90 -15.24 1.40 -20.32
CA ALA A 90 -16.64 1.23 -20.71
C ALA A 90 -17.44 0.47 -19.64
N VAL A 91 -16.88 -0.61 -19.09
CA VAL A 91 -17.52 -1.34 -17.97
C VAL A 91 -17.70 -0.45 -16.75
N VAL A 92 -16.72 0.40 -16.41
CA VAL A 92 -16.87 1.36 -15.30
C VAL A 92 -18.01 2.33 -15.58
N ALA A 93 -18.10 2.89 -16.80
CA ALA A 93 -19.19 3.78 -17.17
C ALA A 93 -20.56 3.11 -17.06
N GLU A 94 -20.69 1.85 -17.52
CA GLU A 94 -21.90 1.05 -17.35
C GLU A 94 -22.26 0.84 -15.87
N ILE A 95 -21.28 0.53 -15.02
CA ILE A 95 -21.49 0.36 -13.57
C ILE A 95 -22.08 1.62 -12.94
N PHE A 96 -21.55 2.81 -13.29
CA PHE A 96 -22.09 4.07 -12.79
C PHE A 96 -23.51 4.32 -13.33
N ALA A 97 -23.75 4.06 -14.62
CA ALA A 97 -25.07 4.24 -15.24
C ALA A 97 -26.13 3.36 -14.56
N TRP A 98 -25.87 2.06 -14.39
CA TRP A 98 -26.81 1.15 -13.72
C TRP A 98 -27.01 1.47 -12.25
N TYR A 99 -25.99 1.97 -11.55
CA TYR A 99 -26.13 2.35 -10.15
C TYR A 99 -27.09 3.53 -9.95
N LEU A 100 -27.25 4.39 -10.97
CA LEU A 100 -28.19 5.51 -10.96
C LEU A 100 -29.63 5.08 -11.28
N GLU A 101 -29.86 3.86 -11.75
CA GLU A 101 -31.21 3.36 -12.02
C GLU A 101 -31.99 3.14 -10.71
N PRO A 102 -33.29 3.50 -10.68
CA PRO A 102 -34.13 3.33 -9.49
C PRO A 102 -34.17 1.87 -9.00
N GLY A 103 -33.97 1.66 -7.70
CA GLY A 103 -34.03 0.33 -7.07
C GLY A 103 -32.78 -0.53 -7.28
N CYS A 104 -31.72 0.01 -7.92
CA CYS A 104 -30.47 -0.70 -8.07
C CYS A 104 -29.76 -0.90 -6.73
N SER A 105 -29.18 -2.08 -6.54
CA SER A 105 -28.36 -2.42 -5.37
C SER A 105 -27.00 -2.93 -5.82
N LEU A 106 -26.00 -2.88 -4.94
CA LEU A 106 -24.68 -3.44 -5.25
C LEU A 106 -24.76 -4.92 -5.63
N PHE A 107 -25.67 -5.69 -5.02
CA PHE A 107 -25.91 -7.09 -5.40
C PHE A 107 -26.56 -7.21 -6.78
N GLY A 108 -27.48 -6.30 -7.13
CA GLY A 108 -28.05 -6.20 -8.48
C GLY A 108 -26.96 -6.00 -9.53
N LEU A 109 -26.04 -5.06 -9.29
CA LEU A 109 -24.88 -4.84 -10.17
C LEU A 109 -24.00 -6.09 -10.31
N VAL A 110 -23.70 -6.79 -9.22
CA VAL A 110 -22.94 -8.06 -9.29
C VAL A 110 -23.65 -9.07 -10.20
N ARG A 111 -24.97 -9.25 -10.03
CA ARG A 111 -25.75 -10.18 -10.86
C ARG A 111 -25.75 -9.78 -12.33
N GLN A 112 -25.82 -8.49 -12.61
CA GLN A 112 -25.82 -7.97 -13.99
C GLN A 112 -24.46 -8.15 -14.68
N LEU A 113 -23.36 -7.86 -13.98
CA LEU A 113 -22.00 -8.11 -14.47
C LEU A 113 -21.77 -9.61 -14.72
N GLN A 114 -22.25 -10.46 -13.81
CA GLN A 114 -22.17 -11.91 -13.95
C GLN A 114 -22.99 -12.41 -15.14
N ALA A 115 -24.22 -11.93 -15.33
CA ALA A 115 -25.07 -12.32 -16.46
C ALA A 115 -24.44 -11.95 -17.82
N ARG A 116 -23.62 -10.89 -17.86
CA ARG A 116 -22.85 -10.46 -19.03
C ARG A 116 -21.47 -11.11 -19.16
N ASN A 117 -21.10 -12.03 -18.26
CA ASN A 117 -19.79 -12.69 -18.22
C ASN A 117 -18.60 -11.72 -18.15
N ILE A 118 -18.77 -10.56 -17.50
CA ILE A 118 -17.70 -9.58 -17.35
C ILE A 118 -16.79 -10.00 -16.20
N LEU A 119 -15.51 -10.22 -16.49
CA LEU A 119 -14.51 -10.58 -15.48
C LEU A 119 -14.22 -9.38 -14.55
N SER A 120 -14.00 -9.69 -13.28
CA SER A 120 -13.57 -8.71 -12.28
C SER A 120 -12.16 -8.18 -12.57
N PRO A 121 -11.75 -7.07 -11.92
CA PRO A 121 -10.40 -6.52 -12.09
C PRO A 121 -9.26 -7.51 -11.78
N SER A 122 -9.54 -8.57 -11.02
CA SER A 122 -8.60 -9.65 -10.70
C SER A 122 -8.76 -10.88 -11.61
N GLY A 123 -9.52 -10.79 -12.70
CA GLY A 123 -9.76 -11.87 -13.66
C GLY A 123 -10.77 -12.93 -13.19
N ARG A 124 -11.49 -12.71 -12.10
CA ARG A 124 -12.48 -13.67 -11.57
C ARG A 124 -13.85 -13.44 -12.19
N ALA A 125 -14.61 -14.51 -12.43
CA ALA A 125 -15.98 -14.43 -12.95
C ALA A 125 -16.97 -13.74 -12.01
N PHE A 126 -16.72 -13.77 -10.70
CA PHE A 126 -17.60 -13.16 -9.71
C PHE A 126 -17.02 -11.86 -9.15
N TRP A 127 -17.84 -10.82 -9.16
CA TRP A 127 -17.52 -9.53 -8.56
C TRP A 127 -17.96 -9.49 -7.10
N SER A 128 -17.10 -9.00 -6.21
CA SER A 128 -17.51 -8.73 -4.83
C SER A 128 -18.21 -7.38 -4.72
N THR A 129 -19.18 -7.27 -3.82
CA THR A 129 -19.84 -5.99 -3.52
C THR A 129 -18.86 -4.95 -2.97
N ALA A 130 -17.79 -5.40 -2.29
CA ALA A 130 -16.70 -4.53 -1.83
C ALA A 130 -15.92 -3.93 -3.00
N THR A 131 -15.69 -4.69 -4.08
CA THR A 131 -15.04 -4.19 -5.30
C THR A 131 -15.88 -3.10 -5.96
N LEU A 132 -17.18 -3.35 -6.13
CA LEU A 132 -18.09 -2.37 -6.73
C LEU A 132 -18.22 -1.10 -5.88
N ARG A 133 -18.35 -1.26 -4.56
CA ARG A 133 -18.31 -0.12 -3.63
C ARG A 133 -17.01 0.65 -3.77
N GLY A 134 -15.88 -0.05 -3.89
CA GLY A 134 -14.57 0.55 -4.11
C GLY A 134 -14.55 1.40 -5.39
N ILE A 135 -15.10 0.91 -6.49
CA ILE A 135 -15.18 1.65 -7.76
C ILE A 135 -16.08 2.88 -7.61
N LEU A 136 -17.32 2.70 -7.13
CA LEU A 136 -18.33 3.77 -7.01
C LEU A 136 -17.91 4.89 -6.04
N THR A 137 -17.01 4.60 -5.09
CA THR A 137 -16.50 5.58 -4.11
C THR A 137 -15.10 6.09 -4.41
N ASN A 138 -14.48 5.65 -5.51
CA ASN A 138 -13.11 6.06 -5.84
C ASN A 138 -13.11 7.41 -6.56
N PRO A 139 -12.51 8.47 -5.98
CA PRO A 139 -12.41 9.78 -6.63
C PRO A 139 -11.59 9.78 -7.92
N ALA A 140 -10.81 8.73 -8.20
CA ALA A 140 -10.07 8.65 -9.46
C ALA A 140 -10.98 8.76 -10.69
N TYR A 141 -12.22 8.28 -10.60
CA TYR A 141 -13.20 8.36 -11.68
C TYR A 141 -13.81 9.77 -11.86
N THR A 142 -13.52 10.71 -10.95
CA THR A 142 -13.81 12.15 -11.12
C THR A 142 -12.57 12.93 -11.54
N GLY A 143 -11.49 12.25 -11.94
CA GLY A 143 -10.23 12.87 -12.37
C GLY A 143 -9.29 13.27 -11.23
N GLN A 144 -9.56 12.85 -9.99
CA GLN A 144 -8.75 13.21 -8.82
C GLN A 144 -8.21 11.96 -8.12
N VAL A 145 -6.89 11.86 -7.99
CA VAL A 145 -6.25 10.75 -7.27
C VAL A 145 -5.76 11.27 -5.94
N TYR A 146 -5.91 10.47 -4.89
CA TYR A 146 -5.46 10.84 -3.56
C TYR A 146 -4.54 9.79 -2.94
N ALA A 147 -3.44 10.24 -2.33
CA ALA A 147 -2.56 9.43 -1.51
C ALA A 147 -2.88 9.58 -0.02
N GLY A 148 -2.38 8.63 0.79
CA GLY A 148 -2.48 8.71 2.24
C GLY A 148 -3.91 8.65 2.78
N ARG A 149 -4.84 7.99 2.09
CA ARG A 149 -6.26 7.92 2.50
C ARG A 149 -6.51 7.09 3.75
N MET A 150 -5.55 6.26 4.16
CA MET A 150 -5.64 5.37 5.30
C MET A 150 -4.31 5.29 6.03
N HIS A 151 -4.35 4.95 7.32
CA HIS A 151 -3.18 4.53 8.08
C HIS A 151 -3.41 3.16 8.73
N TYR A 152 -2.33 2.40 8.90
CA TYR A 152 -2.37 1.16 9.66
C TYR A 152 -2.48 1.46 11.15
N ARG A 153 -3.19 0.60 11.85
CA ARG A 153 -3.27 0.61 13.31
C ARG A 153 -3.10 -0.82 13.84
N PRO A 154 -2.59 -0.98 15.07
CA PRO A 154 -2.58 -2.28 15.74
C PRO A 154 -3.97 -2.91 15.72
N SER A 155 -4.05 -4.20 15.37
CA SER A 155 -5.32 -4.92 15.45
C SER A 155 -5.74 -5.03 16.92
N LYS A 156 -7.00 -4.68 17.21
CA LYS A 156 -7.59 -4.83 18.55
C LYS A 156 -8.49 -6.06 18.66
N VAL A 157 -8.84 -6.66 17.53
CA VAL A 157 -9.84 -7.73 17.44
C VAL A 157 -9.23 -8.94 16.75
N ARG A 158 -9.54 -10.13 17.28
CA ARG A 158 -9.17 -11.39 16.65
C ARG A 158 -10.16 -11.68 15.51
N ARG A 159 -9.66 -12.14 14.37
CA ARG A 159 -10.54 -12.59 13.26
C ARG A 159 -11.29 -13.89 13.61
N SER A 160 -10.71 -14.71 14.49
CA SER A 160 -11.27 -15.97 14.99
C SER A 160 -10.83 -16.17 16.44
N ALA A 161 -11.63 -16.87 17.25
CA ALA A 161 -11.26 -17.25 18.61
C ALA A 161 -9.96 -18.09 18.66
N THR A 162 -9.71 -18.88 17.61
CA THR A 162 -8.54 -19.77 17.50
C THR A 162 -7.26 -19.06 17.04
N ASN A 163 -7.36 -17.82 16.54
CA ASN A 163 -6.21 -17.08 16.04
C ASN A 163 -5.75 -16.03 17.05
N PRO A 164 -4.44 -15.72 17.09
CA PRO A 164 -3.95 -14.58 17.86
C PRO A 164 -4.57 -13.27 17.34
N ILE A 165 -4.45 -12.21 18.14
CA ILE A 165 -4.79 -10.85 17.69
C ILE A 165 -3.88 -10.54 16.49
N GLY A 166 -4.49 -10.02 15.43
CA GLY A 166 -3.80 -9.74 14.16
C GLY A 166 -2.59 -8.81 14.32
N GLN A 167 -1.70 -8.83 13.33
CA GLN A 167 -0.48 -8.02 13.32
C GLN A 167 -0.78 -6.52 13.15
N HIS A 168 0.24 -5.69 13.36
CA HIS A 168 0.15 -4.23 13.30
C HIS A 168 -0.37 -3.68 11.94
N HIS A 169 -0.28 -4.48 10.87
CA HIS A 169 -0.68 -4.09 9.51
C HIS A 169 -2.04 -4.70 9.09
N ASP A 170 -2.72 -5.41 10.00
CA ASP A 170 -3.97 -6.11 9.67
C ASP A 170 -5.22 -5.23 9.80
N SER A 171 -5.10 -4.09 10.49
CA SER A 171 -6.19 -3.13 10.66
C SER A 171 -5.81 -1.78 10.06
N VAL A 172 -6.74 -1.20 9.32
CA VAL A 172 -6.62 0.12 8.70
C VAL A 172 -7.73 1.03 9.19
N GLU A 173 -7.41 2.32 9.23
CA GLU A 173 -8.37 3.38 9.54
C GLU A 173 -8.33 4.42 8.43
N TRP A 174 -9.51 4.79 7.93
CA TRP A 174 -9.66 5.81 6.89
C TRP A 174 -9.49 7.18 7.51
N LEU A 175 -8.62 7.98 6.90
CA LEU A 175 -8.44 9.36 7.32
C LEU A 175 -9.58 10.23 6.78
N PRO A 176 -9.95 11.31 7.51
CA PRO A 176 -10.84 12.34 6.99
C PRO A 176 -10.36 12.88 5.64
N ARG A 177 -11.30 13.29 4.77
CA ARG A 177 -10.98 13.71 3.39
C ARG A 177 -10.06 14.92 3.33
N GLU A 178 -10.10 15.77 4.34
CA GLU A 178 -9.27 16.99 4.46
C GLU A 178 -7.79 16.65 4.62
N GLN A 179 -7.47 15.43 5.09
CA GLN A 179 -6.11 14.96 5.28
C GLN A 179 -5.58 14.17 4.08
N TRP A 180 -6.41 13.95 3.05
CA TRP A 180 -5.99 13.26 1.84
C TRP A 180 -5.04 14.15 1.04
N LEU A 181 -4.00 13.53 0.48
CA LEU A 181 -3.01 14.23 -0.33
C LEU A 181 -3.47 14.14 -1.79
N PRO A 182 -3.82 15.26 -2.45
CA PRO A 182 -4.12 15.26 -3.89
C PRO A 182 -2.88 14.92 -4.72
#